data_AF-A0A7K4NFI2-F1
#
_entry.id   AF-A0A7K4NFI2-F1
#
_cell.length_a   1.000
_cell.length_b   1.000
_cell.length_c   1.000
_cell.angle_alpha   90.00
_cell.angle_beta   90.00
_cell.angle_gamma   90.00
#
_symmetry.space_group_name_H-M   'P 1'
#
loop_
_entity.id
_entity.type
_entity.pdbx_description
1 polymer ?
#
loop_
_entity_poly.entity_id
_entity_poly.type
_entity_poly.pdbx_seq_one_letter_code
_entity_poly.pdbx_strand_id
1 'polypeptide(L)' 'MVQIDTPASMESFRTFIMVSTCSSFAPQSYADDTEVFPEREENLGSIYVEAADKVTLKKIRDITFVNAR' A
#
# COMPACT_ATOMS: atom_id res chain seq x y z
N MET A 1 21.60 8.93 -3.63
CA MET A 1 20.14 8.65 -3.60
C MET A 1 19.53 9.39 -4.77
N VAL A 2 18.79 8.71 -5.64
CA VAL A 2 18.12 9.35 -6.78
C VAL A 2 16.71 9.71 -6.34
N GLN A 3 16.31 10.97 -6.51
CA GLN A 3 14.95 11.40 -6.28
C GLN A 3 14.15 11.23 -7.57
N ILE A 4 13.03 10.52 -7.49
CA ILE A 4 12.11 10.29 -8.61
C ILE A 4 10.77 10.89 -8.21
N ASP A 5 10.32 11.88 -8.99
CA ASP A 5 9.01 12.49 -8.86
C ASP A 5 8.29 12.32 -10.21
N THR A 6 7.25 11.50 -10.23
CA THR A 6 6.51 11.19 -11.45
C THR A 6 5.04 10.97 -11.13
N PRO A 7 4.11 11.52 -11.93
CA PRO A 7 2.70 11.19 -11.81
C PRO A 7 2.46 9.72 -12.19
N ALA A 8 1.49 9.09 -11.54
CA ALA A 8 1.02 7.74 -11.85
C ALA A 8 -0.47 7.64 -11.56
N SER A 9 -1.14 6.66 -12.17
CA SER A 9 -2.50 6.31 -11.76
C SER A 9 -2.48 5.65 -10.38
N MET A 10 -3.57 5.80 -9.62
CA MET A 10 -3.72 5.15 -8.31
C MET A 10 -3.59 3.63 -8.41
N GLU A 11 -4.14 3.02 -9.46
CA GLU A 11 -4.06 1.57 -9.70
C GLU A 11 -2.62 1.11 -9.97
N SER A 12 -1.88 1.85 -10.80
CA SER A 12 -0.47 1.54 -11.06
C SER A 12 0.38 1.72 -9.81
N PHE A 13 0.16 2.79 -9.03
CA PHE A 13 0.85 3.02 -7.77
C PHE A 13 0.57 1.89 -6.78
N ARG A 14 -0.71 1.53 -6.59
CA ARG A 14 -1.16 0.41 -5.75
C ARG A 14 -0.49 -0.90 -6.14
N THR A 15 -0.52 -1.22 -7.43
CA THR A 15 0.08 -2.46 -7.95
C THR A 15 1.57 -2.49 -7.66
N PHE A 16 2.27 -1.38 -7.90
CA PHE A 16 3.70 -1.26 -7.63
C PHE A 16 4.03 -1.49 -6.15
N ILE A 17 3.35 -0.82 -5.22
CA ILE A 17 3.61 -0.98 -3.78
C ILE A 17 3.23 -2.37 -3.27
N MET A 18 2.13 -2.96 -3.75
CA MET A 18 1.73 -4.33 -3.41
C MET A 18 2.78 -5.35 -3.85
N VAL A 19 3.19 -5.28 -5.13
CA VAL A 19 4.15 -6.23 -5.71
C VAL A 19 5.52 -6.11 -5.04
N SER A 20 5.97 -4.88 -4.79
CA SER A 20 7.31 -4.60 -4.26
C SER A 20 7.46 -4.86 -2.76
N THR A 21 6.38 -4.86 -1.97
CA THR A 21 6.49 -4.93 -0.50
C THR A 21 5.82 -6.13 0.15
N CYS A 22 4.70 -6.63 -0.37
CA CYS A 22 3.88 -7.60 0.35
C CYS A 22 3.29 -8.74 -0.50
N SER A 23 3.58 -8.81 -1.80
CA SER A 23 3.08 -9.86 -2.71
C SER A 23 3.24 -11.30 -2.22
N SER A 24 4.31 -11.58 -1.47
CA SER A 24 4.59 -12.93 -0.96
C SER A 24 3.69 -13.36 0.22
N PHE A 25 2.99 -12.45 0.88
CA PHE A 25 2.18 -12.74 2.07
C PHE A 25 0.85 -11.98 2.17
N ALA A 26 0.58 -11.04 1.25
CA ALA A 26 -0.69 -10.35 1.19
C ALA A 26 -1.82 -11.35 0.89
N PRO A 27 -2.95 -11.30 1.62
CA PRO A 27 -4.12 -12.09 1.28
C PRO A 27 -4.59 -11.77 -0.14
N GLN A 28 -4.95 -12.80 -0.91
CA GLN A 28 -5.43 -12.62 -2.29
C GLN A 28 -6.63 -11.66 -2.36
N SER A 29 -7.55 -11.75 -1.39
CA SER A 29 -8.68 -10.83 -1.27
C SER A 29 -8.29 -9.36 -1.16
N TYR A 30 -7.13 -9.05 -0.55
CA TYR A 30 -6.62 -7.68 -0.44
C TYR A 30 -5.87 -7.27 -1.71
N ALA A 31 -5.21 -8.22 -2.37
CA ALA A 31 -4.54 -7.98 -3.65
C ALA A 31 -5.53 -7.69 -4.79
N ASP A 32 -6.71 -8.32 -4.76
CA ASP A 32 -7.76 -8.11 -5.76
C ASP A 32 -8.65 -6.89 -5.47
N ASP A 33 -8.72 -6.42 -4.21
CA ASP A 33 -9.52 -5.26 -3.83
C ASP A 33 -8.80 -3.93 -4.11
N THR A 34 -9.27 -3.20 -5.12
CA THR A 34 -8.69 -1.92 -5.58
C THR A 34 -8.72 -0.81 -4.53
N GLU A 35 -9.55 -0.93 -3.50
CA GLU A 35 -9.64 0.04 -2.40
C GLU A 35 -8.63 -0.27 -1.28
N VAL A 36 -7.91 -1.40 -1.35
CA VAL A 36 -6.95 -1.80 -0.31
C VAL A 36 -5.52 -1.42 -0.66
N PHE A 37 -4.87 -0.73 0.26
CA PHE A 37 -3.50 -0.26 0.11
C PHE A 37 -2.62 -0.72 1.30
N PRO A 38 -1.34 -1.05 1.03
CA PRO A 38 -0.36 -1.28 2.08
C PRO A 38 0.25 0.05 2.57
N GLU A 39 0.31 0.24 3.89
CA GLU A 39 1.09 1.28 4.56
C GLU A 39 2.29 0.67 5.29
N ARG A 40 3.37 1.45 5.40
CA ARG A 40 4.62 1.03 6.06
C ARG A 40 5.25 2.19 6.83
N GLU A 41 5.79 1.88 8.01
CA GLU A 41 6.43 2.85 8.91
C GLU A 41 7.73 3.44 8.33
N GLU A 42 8.06 4.68 8.71
CA GLU A 42 9.16 5.49 8.13
C GLU A 42 10.54 4.82 8.19
N ASN A 43 10.81 4.05 9.25
CA ASN A 43 12.12 3.42 9.47
C ASN A 43 12.52 2.39 8.40
N LEU A 44 11.55 1.86 7.64
CA LEU A 44 11.76 0.84 6.61
C LEU A 44 11.48 1.36 5.19
N GLY A 45 11.31 2.68 5.04
CA GLY A 45 10.84 3.35 3.83
C GLY A 45 9.33 3.52 3.87
N SER A 46 8.87 4.73 4.19
CA SER A 46 7.45 5.01 4.43
C SER A 46 6.59 4.79 3.20
N ILE A 47 5.43 4.19 3.44
CA ILE A 47 4.31 4.20 2.50
C ILE A 47 3.13 4.75 3.29
N TYR A 48 2.64 5.91 2.84
CA TYR A 48 1.54 6.63 3.48
C TYR A 48 0.42 6.81 2.45
N VAL A 49 -0.81 6.48 2.86
CA VAL A 49 -2.00 6.62 2.03
C VAL A 49 -2.87 7.71 2.65
N GLU A 50 -3.29 8.69 1.87
CA GLU A 50 -4.26 9.69 2.33
C GLU A 50 -5.61 9.42 1.68
N ALA A 51 -6.68 9.41 2.48
CA ALA A 51 -8.03 9.09 2.03
C ALA A 51 -9.06 9.82 2.89
N ALA A 52 -10.26 10.03 2.32
CA ALA A 52 -11.36 10.68 3.02
C ALA A 52 -11.93 9.77 4.11
N ASP A 53 -12.11 8.48 3.80
CA ASP A 53 -12.41 7.44 4.77
C ASP A 53 -11.31 6.37 4.75
N LYS A 54 -10.71 6.13 5.92
CA LYS A 54 -9.62 5.17 6.07
C LYS A 54 -9.95 4.18 7.17
N VAL A 55 -10.04 2.91 6.78
CA VAL A 55 -10.28 1.80 7.71
C VAL A 55 -9.09 0.86 7.73
N THR A 56 -8.47 0.69 8.90
CA THR A 56 -7.42 -0.31 9.09
C THR A 56 -8.01 -1.71 9.08
N LEU A 57 -7.61 -2.54 8.12
CA LEU A 57 -8.06 -3.92 8.00
C LEU A 57 -7.24 -4.84 8.91
N LYS A 58 -5.91 -4.87 8.71
CA LYS A 58 -5.01 -5.78 9.44
C LYS A 58 -3.55 -5.36 9.29
N LYS A 59 -2.74 -5.55 10.34
CA LYS A 59 -1.27 -5.53 10.24
C LYS A 59 -0.75 -6.95 10.06
N ILE A 60 0.07 -7.16 9.03
CA ILE A 60 0.78 -8.42 8.77
C ILE A 60 2.25 -8.08 8.57
N ARG A 61 3.11 -8.56 9.46
CA ARG A 61 4.54 -8.16 9.53
C ARG A 61 4.63 -6.63 9.69
N ASP A 62 5.47 -5.98 8.88
CA ASP A 62 5.70 -4.54 8.91
C ASP A 62 4.73 -3.75 8.01
N ILE A 63 3.72 -4.41 7.44
CA ILE A 63 2.74 -3.80 6.53
C ILE A 63 1.36 -3.73 7.20
N THR A 64 0.77 -2.54 7.20
CA THR A 64 -0.60 -2.30 7.63
C THR A 64 -1.48 -2.16 6.40
N PHE A 65 -2.45 -3.05 6.22
CA PHE A 65 -3.42 -2.95 5.14
C PHE A 65 -4.56 -2.04 5.57
N VAL A 66 -4.85 -1.04 4.74
CA VAL A 66 -5.94 -0.08 4.94
C VAL A 66 -6.89 -0.15 3.75
N ASN A 67 -8.19 -0.03 4.00
CA ASN A 67 -9.19 0.24 2.97
C ASN A 67 -9.37 1.76 2.90
N ALA A 68 -9.19 2.32 1.70
CA ALA A 68 -9.24 3.75 1.41
C ALA A 68 -10.44 4.00 0.49
N ARG A 69 -11.50 4.57 1.07
CA ARG A 69 -12.74 4.95 0.39
C ARG A 69 -12.90 6.47 0.28
#